data_AF-A0A9D2IFT2-F1
#
_entry.id   AF-A0A9D2IFT2-F1
#
_cell.length_a   1.000
_cell.length_b   1.000
_cell.length_c   1.000
_cell.angle_alpha   90.00
_cell.angle_beta   90.00
_cell.angle_gamma   90.00
#
_symmetry.space_group_name_H-M   'P 1'
#
loop_
_entity.id
_entity.type
_entity.pdbx_description
1 polymer ?
#
loop_
_entity_poly.entity_id
_entity_poly.type
_entity_poly.pdbx_seq_one_letter_code
_entity_poly.pdbx_strand_id
1 'polypeptide(L)'
;DAGLPKEYEKVGINICNPILQAKILNEEKTDLNIVMGLCVGHDSLFYKYAEGLTTTLVAKDRVLGNNPAAALYTADSYYKNKLFGED
;
A
#
# COMPACT_ATOMS: atom_id res chain seq x y z
N ASP A 1 8.38 -8.73 -15.60
CA ASP A 1 7.11 -8.72 -16.34
C ASP A 1 6.08 -8.04 -15.45
N ALA A 2 5.36 -7.03 -15.94
CA ALA A 2 4.31 -6.35 -15.18
C ALA A 2 2.93 -7.05 -15.28
N GLY A 3 2.85 -8.20 -15.94
CA GLY A 3 1.62 -8.98 -16.18
C GLY A 3 0.64 -8.24 -17.06
N LEU A 4 1.14 -7.39 -17.97
CA LEU A 4 0.35 -6.59 -18.89
C LEU A 4 0.81 -6.86 -20.32
N PRO A 5 -0.05 -6.67 -21.33
CA PRO A 5 0.37 -6.75 -22.72
C PRO A 5 1.55 -5.79 -22.99
N LYS A 6 2.58 -6.26 -23.71
CA LYS A 6 3.83 -5.50 -23.95
C LYS A 6 3.62 -4.11 -24.55
N GLU A 7 2.51 -3.90 -25.27
CA GLU A 7 2.11 -2.59 -25.81
C GLU A 7 1.89 -1.52 -24.73
N TYR A 8 1.59 -1.91 -23.48
CA TYR A 8 1.45 -1.01 -22.34
C TYR A 8 2.78 -0.71 -21.64
N GLU A 9 3.87 -1.42 -21.98
CA GLU A 9 5.20 -1.23 -21.39
C GLU A 9 6.06 -0.21 -22.16
N LYS A 10 5.47 0.53 -23.11
CA LYS A 10 6.18 1.49 -23.99
C LYS A 10 6.95 2.58 -23.24
N VAL A 11 6.50 2.94 -22.03
CA VAL A 11 7.13 3.94 -21.17
C VAL A 11 8.05 3.32 -20.09
N GLY A 12 8.30 2.00 -20.19
CA GLY A 12 9.05 1.21 -19.22
C GLY A 12 8.15 0.50 -18.19
N ILE A 13 8.72 -0.47 -17.48
CA ILE A 13 8.05 -1.27 -16.42
C ILE A 13 7.84 -0.49 -15.10
N ASN A 14 7.70 0.84 -15.18
CA ASN A 14 7.54 1.71 -14.02
C ASN A 14 6.05 1.81 -13.61
N ILE A 15 5.40 0.67 -13.45
CA ILE A 15 3.95 0.58 -13.19
C ILE A 15 3.69 -0.48 -12.12
N CYS A 16 2.87 -0.12 -11.13
CA CYS A 16 2.36 -1.05 -10.14
C CYS A 16 1.13 -1.79 -10.71
N ASN A 17 1.14 -3.13 -10.70
CA ASN A 17 -0.03 -3.95 -11.05
C ASN A 17 -0.59 -4.64 -9.80
N PRO A 18 -1.56 -4.03 -9.09
CA PRO A 18 -2.10 -4.58 -7.83
C PRO A 18 -2.83 -5.91 -8.04
N ILE A 19 -3.38 -6.16 -9.23
CA ILE A 19 -4.08 -7.41 -9.56
C ILE A 19 -3.07 -8.55 -9.69
N LEU A 20 -1.95 -8.32 -10.38
CA LEU A 20 -0.89 -9.33 -10.49
C LEU A 20 -0.30 -9.66 -9.12
N GLN A 21 -0.06 -8.65 -8.29
CA GLN A 21 0.45 -8.86 -6.93
C GLN A 21 -0.49 -9.76 -6.11
N ALA A 22 -1.81 -9.53 -6.17
CA ALA A 22 -2.78 -10.38 -5.50
C ALA A 22 -2.75 -11.82 -6.04
N LYS A 23 -2.67 -12.00 -7.37
CA LYS A 23 -2.60 -13.35 -7.98
C LYS A 23 -1.36 -14.12 -7.56
N ILE A 24 -0.20 -13.46 -7.52
CA ILE A 24 1.04 -14.08 -7.03
C ILE A 24 0.85 -14.56 -5.58
N LEU A 25 0.26 -13.74 -4.72
CA LEU A 25 0.05 -14.12 -3.31
C LEU A 25 -1.00 -15.23 -3.15
N ASN A 26 -1.98 -15.33 -4.05
CA ASN A 26 -2.90 -16.47 -4.11
C ASN A 26 -2.20 -17.75 -4.58
N GLU A 27 -1.32 -17.67 -5.58
CA GLU A 27 -0.51 -18.80 -6.07
C GLU A 27 0.41 -19.35 -4.96
N GLU A 28 1.00 -18.45 -4.17
CA GLU A 28 1.80 -18.78 -2.99
C GLU A 28 0.96 -19.22 -1.78
N LYS A 29 -0.38 -19.21 -1.88
CA LYS A 29 -1.33 -19.65 -0.84
C LYS A 29 -1.10 -18.96 0.50
N THR A 30 -0.92 -17.65 0.45
CA THR A 30 -0.77 -16.82 1.66
C THR A 30 -2.02 -16.85 2.53
N ASP A 31 -1.85 -17.12 3.83
CA ASP A 31 -2.96 -17.08 4.80
C ASP A 31 -3.36 -15.64 5.17
N LEU A 32 -2.37 -14.73 5.22
CA LEU A 32 -2.54 -13.33 5.60
C LEU A 32 -1.68 -12.41 4.72
N ASN A 33 -2.33 -11.42 4.14
CA ASN A 33 -1.72 -10.33 3.37
C ASN A 33 -1.75 -9.03 4.18
N ILE A 34 -0.60 -8.38 4.28
CA ILE A 34 -0.46 -7.07 4.93
C ILE A 34 -0.19 -6.02 3.87
N VAL A 35 -1.11 -5.06 3.72
CA VAL A 35 -0.98 -3.97 2.78
C VAL A 35 -0.35 -2.74 3.42
N MET A 36 0.66 -2.20 2.73
CA MET A 36 1.53 -1.13 3.21
C MET A 36 1.56 0.05 2.22
N GLY A 37 0.95 1.18 2.59
CA GLY A 37 1.16 2.47 1.92
C GLY A 37 0.67 2.56 0.48
N LEU A 38 -0.30 1.73 0.09
CA LEU A 38 -0.93 1.79 -1.22
C LEU A 38 -1.98 2.91 -1.28
N CYS A 39 -2.26 3.39 -2.49
CA CYS A 39 -3.33 4.36 -2.74
C CYS A 39 -4.69 3.65 -2.79
N VAL A 40 -5.78 4.35 -2.44
CA VAL A 40 -7.16 3.83 -2.38
C VAL A 40 -7.54 2.97 -3.60
N GLY A 41 -7.18 3.40 -4.81
CA GLY A 41 -7.48 2.64 -6.03
C GLY A 41 -6.69 1.33 -6.17
N HIS A 42 -5.43 1.32 -5.72
CA HIS A 42 -4.60 0.11 -5.74
C HIS A 42 -5.08 -0.87 -4.66
N ASP A 43 -5.40 -0.38 -3.47
CA ASP A 43 -6.00 -1.15 -2.37
C ASP A 43 -7.26 -1.87 -2.82
N SER A 44 -8.19 -1.11 -3.40
CA SER A 44 -9.49 -1.65 -3.83
C SER A 44 -9.34 -2.77 -4.85
N LEU A 45 -8.41 -2.62 -5.80
CA LEU A 45 -8.14 -3.67 -6.78
C LEU A 45 -7.44 -4.86 -6.13
N PHE A 46 -6.44 -4.66 -5.27
CA PHE A 46 -5.78 -5.76 -4.58
C PHE A 46 -6.78 -6.58 -3.75
N TYR A 47 -7.59 -5.93 -2.91
CA TYR A 47 -8.60 -6.60 -2.07
C TYR A 47 -9.64 -7.38 -2.86
N LYS A 48 -10.01 -6.88 -4.04
CA LYS A 48 -10.97 -7.55 -4.90
C LYS A 48 -10.46 -8.89 -5.44
N TYR A 49 -9.15 -9.02 -5.66
CA TYR A 49 -8.55 -10.21 -6.27
C TYR A 49 -7.75 -11.08 -5.30
N ALA A 50 -7.44 -10.59 -4.10
CA ALA A 50 -6.80 -11.39 -3.05
C ALA A 50 -7.78 -12.41 -2.46
N GLU A 51 -7.35 -13.66 -2.36
CA GLU A 51 -8.15 -14.75 -1.74
C GLU A 51 -7.84 -14.91 -0.25
N GLY A 52 -6.58 -14.70 0.14
CA GLY A 52 -6.14 -14.73 1.54
C GLY A 52 -6.69 -13.54 2.35
N LEU A 53 -6.79 -13.73 3.68
CA LEU A 53 -7.20 -12.64 4.58
C LEU A 53 -6.30 -11.45 4.37
N THR A 54 -6.89 -10.27 4.19
CA THR A 54 -6.12 -9.07 3.87
C THR A 54 -6.46 -7.96 4.84
N THR A 55 -5.43 -7.28 5.34
CA THR A 55 -5.59 -6.10 6.20
C THR A 55 -4.63 -4.99 5.79
N THR A 56 -5.09 -3.75 5.90
CA THR A 56 -4.25 -2.56 5.74
C THR A 56 -3.58 -2.26 7.07
N LEU A 57 -2.25 -2.31 7.13
CA LEU A 57 -1.52 -1.85 8.32
C LEU A 57 -1.20 -0.36 8.26
N VAL A 58 -0.89 0.14 7.07
CA VAL A 58 -0.52 1.55 6.85
C VAL A 58 -1.27 2.07 5.62
N ALA A 59 -2.19 3.01 5.81
CA ALA A 59 -2.91 3.65 4.70
C ALA A 59 -2.12 4.86 4.19
N LYS A 60 -1.91 4.97 2.88
CA LYS A 60 -1.22 6.12 2.27
C LYS A 60 -1.97 7.41 2.57
N ASP A 61 -1.26 8.38 3.13
CA ASP A 61 -1.80 9.70 3.40
C ASP A 61 -1.02 10.79 2.63
N ARG A 62 -1.72 11.87 2.27
CA ARG A 62 -1.10 13.00 1.56
C ARG A 62 -0.37 13.94 2.52
N VAL A 63 -0.77 13.98 3.79
CA VAL A 63 -0.29 14.95 4.79
C VAL A 63 1.20 14.72 5.08
N LEU A 64 1.63 13.47 5.10
CA LEU A 64 2.99 13.03 5.40
C LEU A 64 3.77 12.65 4.14
N GLY A 65 3.38 13.21 2.98
CA GLY A 65 4.09 12.96 1.72
C GLY A 65 4.06 11.50 1.28
N ASN A 66 2.98 10.77 1.57
CA ASN A 66 2.84 9.33 1.33
C ASN A 66 3.70 8.43 2.23
N ASN A 67 4.20 8.97 3.36
CA ASN A 67 4.92 8.21 4.39
C ASN A 67 4.20 8.31 5.75
N PRO A 68 3.13 7.54 5.97
CA PRO A 68 2.30 7.68 7.16
C PRO A 68 3.03 7.29 8.44
N ALA A 69 4.02 6.40 8.34
CA ALA A 69 4.84 5.98 9.46
C ALA A 69 5.66 7.14 10.08
N ALA A 70 5.87 8.24 9.33
CA ALA A 70 6.52 9.43 9.85
C ALA A 70 5.79 10.02 11.07
N ALA A 71 4.46 9.89 11.15
CA ALA A 71 3.71 10.32 12.33
C ALA A 71 4.14 9.57 13.60
N LEU A 72 4.43 8.27 13.48
CA LEU A 72 4.89 7.46 14.60
C LEU A 72 6.33 7.81 14.97
N TYR A 73 7.23 7.90 13.99
CA TYR A 73 8.65 8.18 14.23
C TYR A 73 8.90 9.57 14.82
N THR A 74 8.00 10.52 14.55
CA THR A 74 8.12 11.90 15.04
C THR A 74 7.03 12.26 16.04
N ALA A 75 6.37 11.24 16.62
CA ALA A 75 5.30 11.41 17.58
C ALA A 75 5.75 12.21 18.80
N ASP A 76 6.94 11.93 19.33
CA ASP A 76 7.48 12.63 20.50
C ASP A 76 8.21 13.94 20.17
N SER A 77 8.22 14.36 18.90
CA SER A 77 8.89 15.58 18.43
C SER A 77 7.95 16.46 17.59
N TYR A 78 8.13 16.46 16.26
CA TYR A 78 7.44 17.38 15.35
C TYR A 78 5.92 17.27 15.42
N TYR A 79 5.37 16.08 15.69
CA TYR A 79 3.93 15.87 15.78
C TYR A 79 3.39 15.75 17.21
N LYS A 80 4.19 16.00 18.26
CA LYS A 80 3.78 15.80 19.65
C LYS A 80 2.49 16.52 20.01
N ASN A 81 2.46 17.84 19.83
CA ASN A 81 1.29 18.65 20.18
C ASN A 81 0.07 18.29 19.32
N LYS A 82 0.29 17.84 18.07
CA LYS A 82 -0.81 17.48 17.16
C LYS A 82 -1.43 16.13 17.50
N LEU A 83 -0.65 15.18 18.03
CA LEU A 83 -1.12 13.83 18.36
C LEU A 83 -1.61 13.72 19.80
N PHE A 84 -0.98 14.42 20.74
CA PHE A 84 -1.24 14.29 22.17
C PHE A 84 -1.90 15.52 22.82
N GLY A 85 -2.04 16.63 22.08
CA GLY A 85 -2.51 17.91 22.62
C GLY A 85 -1.38 18.72 23.25
N GLU A 86 -1.70 19.95 23.66
CA GLU A 86 -0.88 20.73 24.58
C GLU A 86 -1.37 20.44 26.00
N ASP A 87 -0.45 20.16 26.94
CA ASP A 87 -0.78 20.09 28.37
C ASP A 87 -1.31 21.44 28.87
#